data_AF-A0A1V2PSZ9-F1
#
_entry.id   AF-A0A1V2PSZ9-F1
#
_cell.length_a   1.000
_cell.length_b   1.000
_cell.length_c   1.000
_cell.angle_alpha   90.00
_cell.angle_beta   90.00
_cell.angle_gamma   90.00
#
_symmetry.space_group_name_H-M   'P 1'
#
loop_
_entity.id
_entity.type
_entity.pdbx_description
1 polymer ?
#
loop_
_entity_poly.entity_id
_entity_poly.type
_entity_poly.pdbx_seq_one_letter_code
_entity_poly.pdbx_strand_id
1 'polypeptide(L)'
;MIDLAGLNGKGSLGQGEVGRLEVPGGRLFSGLDLEAFYWPAEPTGQDRLAVRSLDDEATIRPDRRSAVIAVTDAAGEEWYHVADGRQLVRKPPGPDHTRDVPSAYVLDDLTVAILWMITNTDAALLADDYSLDHYRTKLSPYGELLSSSLTFGAVPDLHELSARWLGSRFCADHIVRNLGRLTSTPLFWSREQRGEEASSWLIWTHKIEYLRATTKMLKRHRRAFCIPEHEVKNSPRYERIVLLLAVALMEAFQITVDVTTDPDHGQVEGFVLGGEAIVANWLRAPGLWYVDASAPPSRRMVYRDIAEAASTRSIIEQPTPARRLEALAGYLNIPWRWFGKRCTELSAVGAGGIAQPRSRLLSTVGLDLALSYIASLDRNQGA
;
A
#
# COMPACT_ATOMS: atom_id res chain seq x y z
N MET A 1 -8.52 -2.51 -19.89
CA MET A 1 -8.32 -3.92 -20.24
C MET A 1 -6.87 -4.19 -19.89
N ILE A 2 -6.63 -4.88 -18.78
CA ILE A 2 -5.27 -5.25 -18.37
C ILE A 2 -4.73 -6.13 -19.48
N ASP A 3 -3.53 -5.82 -19.98
CA ASP A 3 -2.82 -6.74 -20.85
C ASP A 3 -2.34 -7.90 -19.98
N LEU A 4 -3.18 -8.94 -19.91
CA LEU A 4 -2.86 -10.27 -19.42
C LEU A 4 -1.81 -10.94 -20.35
N ALA A 5 -1.02 -10.21 -21.14
CA ALA A 5 -0.02 -10.79 -22.04
C ALA A 5 1.09 -11.57 -21.33
N GLY A 6 1.32 -11.33 -20.03
CA GLY A 6 2.15 -12.23 -19.20
C GLY A 6 1.51 -13.60 -18.96
N LEU A 7 0.18 -13.73 -19.13
CA LEU A 7 -0.56 -15.00 -19.22
C LEU A 7 -0.72 -15.49 -20.67
N ASN A 8 -0.49 -14.63 -21.68
CA ASN A 8 -0.51 -15.03 -23.10
C ASN A 8 0.84 -15.61 -23.60
N GLY A 9 1.75 -15.95 -22.68
CA GLY A 9 2.97 -16.70 -22.96
C GLY A 9 2.71 -18.18 -23.24
N LYS A 10 1.97 -18.48 -24.32
CA LYS A 10 1.72 -19.78 -24.99
C LYS A 10 0.58 -20.65 -24.42
N GLY A 11 -0.51 -20.72 -25.20
CA GLY A 11 -1.58 -21.72 -25.11
C GLY A 11 -2.58 -21.43 -24.00
N SER A 12 -3.85 -21.82 -24.18
CA SER A 12 -4.74 -21.97 -23.03
C SER A 12 -4.06 -22.96 -22.09
N LEU A 13 -3.49 -22.49 -20.98
CA LEU A 13 -2.90 -23.40 -20.01
C LEU A 13 -4.04 -24.28 -19.49
N GLY A 14 -3.95 -25.58 -19.74
CA GLY A 14 -4.98 -26.53 -19.35
C GLY A 14 -5.16 -26.58 -17.83
N GLN A 15 -6.35 -26.97 -17.38
CA GLN A 15 -6.60 -27.25 -15.96
C GLN A 15 -5.55 -28.24 -15.43
N GLY A 16 -4.86 -27.89 -14.34
CA GLY A 16 -3.77 -28.69 -13.76
C GLY A 16 -2.37 -28.35 -14.23
N GLU A 17 -2.21 -27.30 -15.04
CA GLU A 17 -0.89 -26.82 -15.43
C GLU A 17 -0.26 -25.87 -14.39
N VAL A 18 1.07 -25.88 -14.36
CA VAL A 18 1.89 -24.94 -13.58
C VAL A 18 2.45 -23.90 -14.54
N GLY A 19 2.05 -22.64 -14.35
CA GLY A 19 2.52 -21.50 -15.11
C GLY A 19 3.29 -20.50 -14.25
N ARG A 20 3.45 -19.30 -14.80
CA ARG A 20 4.03 -18.16 -14.10
C ARG A 20 3.05 -16.99 -14.09
N LEU A 21 2.94 -16.33 -12.95
CA LEU A 21 2.25 -15.06 -12.82
C LEU A 21 3.31 -13.98 -12.60
N GLU A 22 3.50 -13.16 -13.63
CA GLU A 22 4.44 -12.03 -13.59
C GLU A 22 3.84 -10.89 -12.76
N VAL A 23 4.51 -10.53 -11.66
CA VAL A 23 4.19 -9.34 -10.88
C VAL A 23 5.08 -8.21 -11.37
N PRO A 24 4.50 -7.10 -11.88
CA PRO A 24 5.29 -6.06 -12.51
C PRO A 24 6.24 -5.39 -11.52
N GLY A 25 7.37 -4.93 -12.04
CA GLY A 25 8.26 -4.01 -11.34
C GLY A 25 7.70 -2.59 -11.26
N GLY A 26 8.50 -1.70 -10.69
CA GLY A 26 8.24 -0.28 -10.52
C GLY A 26 9.53 0.51 -10.57
N ARG A 27 9.58 1.67 -9.91
CA ARG A 27 10.79 2.48 -9.77
C ARG A 27 11.71 1.96 -8.65
N LEU A 28 11.13 1.41 -7.59
CA LEU A 28 11.78 0.82 -6.40
C LEU A 28 11.54 -0.71 -6.32
N PHE A 29 10.46 -1.19 -6.91
CA PHE A 29 10.04 -2.57 -6.94
C PHE A 29 10.72 -3.28 -8.11
N SER A 30 11.39 -4.38 -7.81
CA SER A 30 12.16 -5.15 -8.78
C SER A 30 11.29 -5.99 -9.72
N GLY A 31 10.01 -6.20 -9.36
CA GLY A 31 9.16 -7.20 -9.99
C GLY A 31 9.56 -8.60 -9.56
N LEU A 32 8.66 -9.57 -9.76
CA LEU A 32 8.95 -10.97 -9.50
C LEU A 32 7.99 -11.91 -10.24
N ASP A 33 8.47 -13.13 -10.48
CA ASP A 33 7.64 -14.23 -10.97
C ASP A 33 7.10 -15.05 -9.81
N LEU A 34 5.78 -15.24 -9.78
CA LEU A 34 5.13 -16.20 -8.91
C LEU A 34 4.89 -17.51 -9.67
N GLU A 35 5.16 -18.64 -9.03
CA GLU A 35 4.72 -19.93 -9.55
C GLU A 35 3.19 -20.01 -9.42
N ALA A 36 2.49 -20.22 -10.54
CA ALA A 36 1.03 -20.15 -10.60
C ALA A 36 0.45 -21.54 -10.91
N PHE A 37 -0.38 -22.06 -10.02
CA PHE A 37 -1.06 -23.35 -10.17
C PHE A 37 -2.50 -23.12 -10.62
N TYR A 38 -2.85 -23.56 -11.83
CA TYR A 38 -4.19 -23.37 -12.40
C TYR A 38 -5.09 -24.52 -12.00
N TRP A 39 -5.98 -24.27 -11.03
CA TRP A 39 -6.86 -25.29 -10.47
C TRP A 39 -8.30 -25.06 -10.92
N PRO A 40 -9.03 -26.12 -11.32
CA PRO A 40 -10.43 -26.00 -11.65
C PRO A 40 -11.23 -25.61 -10.41
N ALA A 41 -12.19 -24.71 -10.61
CA ALA A 41 -13.06 -24.22 -9.57
C ALA A 41 -14.51 -24.21 -10.03
N GLU A 42 -15.41 -24.57 -9.11
CA GLU A 42 -16.86 -24.53 -9.32
C GLU A 42 -17.50 -23.56 -8.32
N PRO A 43 -18.44 -22.70 -8.74
CA PRO A 43 -19.16 -21.83 -7.82
C PRO A 43 -19.94 -22.64 -6.77
N THR A 44 -19.69 -22.34 -5.50
CA THR A 44 -20.43 -22.91 -4.36
C THR A 44 -21.22 -21.82 -3.67
N GLY A 45 -22.38 -21.50 -4.26
CA GLY A 45 -23.21 -20.36 -3.86
C GLY A 45 -22.75 -19.07 -4.55
N GLN A 46 -23.11 -17.91 -3.98
CA GLN A 46 -22.86 -16.61 -4.60
C GLN A 46 -21.44 -16.06 -4.34
N ASP A 47 -20.86 -16.39 -3.18
CA ASP A 47 -19.66 -15.71 -2.68
C ASP A 47 -18.42 -16.61 -2.57
N ARG A 48 -18.53 -17.88 -2.99
CA ARG A 48 -17.48 -18.89 -2.79
C ARG A 48 -17.31 -19.78 -4.01
N LEU A 49 -16.10 -20.30 -4.15
CA LEU A 49 -15.67 -21.23 -5.17
C LEU A 49 -15.08 -22.45 -4.48
N ALA A 50 -15.54 -23.65 -4.84
CA ALA A 50 -14.86 -24.89 -4.50
C ALA A 50 -13.75 -25.13 -5.51
N VAL A 51 -12.51 -24.99 -5.06
CA VAL A 51 -11.31 -25.22 -5.86
C VAL A 51 -10.78 -26.62 -5.58
N ARG A 52 -10.73 -27.47 -6.60
CA ARG A 52 -10.20 -28.82 -6.45
C ARG A 52 -8.68 -28.77 -6.45
N SER A 53 -8.07 -29.18 -5.34
CA SER A 53 -6.61 -29.27 -5.29
C SER A 53 -6.10 -30.41 -6.16
N LEU A 54 -5.01 -30.14 -6.86
CA LEU A 54 -4.34 -31.09 -7.74
C LEU A 54 -2.96 -31.50 -7.20
N ASP A 55 -2.25 -30.59 -6.52
CA ASP A 55 -0.92 -30.84 -5.94
C ASP A 55 -0.63 -29.90 -4.76
N ASP A 56 -1.00 -30.34 -3.56
CA ASP A 56 -0.80 -29.59 -2.32
C ASP A 56 0.68 -29.43 -1.94
N GLU A 57 1.49 -30.46 -2.17
CA GLU A 57 2.90 -30.48 -1.79
C GLU A 57 3.72 -29.51 -2.65
N ALA A 58 3.50 -29.50 -3.97
CA ALA A 58 4.16 -28.55 -4.86
C ALA A 58 3.74 -27.10 -4.57
N THR A 59 2.51 -26.89 -4.11
CA THR A 59 1.96 -25.56 -3.82
C THR A 59 2.56 -24.95 -2.54
N ILE A 60 2.94 -25.75 -1.54
CA ILE A 60 3.57 -25.23 -0.31
C ILE A 60 5.08 -25.11 -0.51
N ARG A 61 5.54 -23.89 -0.78
CA ARG A 61 6.97 -23.60 -0.94
C ARG A 61 7.50 -22.68 0.16
N PRO A 62 8.50 -23.10 0.96
CA PRO A 62 9.12 -22.24 1.95
C PRO A 62 10.05 -21.20 1.33
N ASP A 63 10.70 -21.54 0.22
CA ASP A 63 11.73 -20.75 -0.47
C ASP A 63 11.17 -19.68 -1.41
N ARG A 64 9.95 -19.87 -1.92
CA ARG A 64 9.33 -18.98 -2.91
C ARG A 64 7.84 -18.78 -2.68
N ARG A 65 7.25 -17.79 -3.35
CA ARG A 65 5.80 -17.57 -3.34
C ARG A 65 5.15 -18.35 -4.48
N SER A 66 3.99 -18.90 -4.19
CA SER A 66 3.11 -19.58 -5.14
C SER A 66 1.73 -18.96 -5.05
N ALA A 67 1.06 -18.89 -6.20
CA ALA A 67 -0.33 -18.47 -6.34
C ALA A 67 -1.14 -19.66 -6.85
N VAL A 68 -2.33 -19.85 -6.31
CA VAL A 68 -3.35 -20.71 -6.94
C VAL A 68 -4.26 -19.81 -7.75
N ILE A 69 -4.40 -20.11 -9.04
CA ILE A 69 -5.33 -19.47 -9.94
C ILE A 69 -6.52 -20.41 -10.10
N ALA A 70 -7.60 -20.12 -9.39
CA ALA A 70 -8.86 -20.81 -9.51
C ALA A 70 -9.55 -20.36 -10.81
N VAL A 71 -9.76 -21.32 -11.71
CA VAL A 71 -10.38 -21.10 -13.02
C VAL A 71 -11.82 -21.58 -12.98
N THR A 72 -12.76 -20.68 -13.20
CA THR A 72 -14.18 -21.02 -13.38
C THR A 72 -14.56 -20.78 -14.83
N ASP A 73 -15.32 -21.70 -15.42
CA ASP A 73 -15.97 -21.51 -16.73
C ASP A 73 -17.45 -21.20 -16.48
N ALA A 74 -17.85 -19.95 -16.74
CA ALA A 74 -19.23 -19.51 -16.62
C ALA A 74 -19.69 -18.97 -17.96
N ALA A 75 -20.64 -19.66 -18.59
CA ALA A 75 -21.24 -19.28 -19.87
C ALA A 75 -20.21 -19.13 -21.03
N GLY A 76 -19.11 -19.89 -21.00
CA GLY A 76 -18.08 -19.84 -22.03
C GLY A 76 -17.08 -18.69 -21.87
N GLU A 77 -17.14 -17.97 -20.75
CA GLU A 77 -16.10 -17.02 -20.33
C GLU A 77 -15.36 -17.58 -19.11
N GLU A 78 -14.02 -17.58 -19.21
CA GLU A 78 -13.16 -17.97 -18.09
C GLU A 78 -12.98 -16.79 -17.12
N TRP A 79 -13.18 -17.07 -15.82
CA TRP A 79 -12.88 -16.15 -14.74
C TRP A 79 -11.77 -16.71 -13.87
N TYR A 80 -10.82 -15.85 -13.54
CA TYR A 80 -9.64 -16.19 -12.75
C TYR A 80 -9.74 -15.55 -11.37
N HIS A 81 -9.52 -16.35 -10.33
CA HIS A 81 -9.45 -15.91 -8.95
C HIS A 81 -8.13 -16.33 -8.34
N VAL A 82 -7.49 -15.46 -7.57
CA VAL A 82 -6.15 -15.71 -7.04
C VAL A 82 -6.16 -15.92 -5.52
N ALA A 83 -5.45 -16.95 -5.07
CA ALA A 83 -5.20 -17.20 -3.67
C ALA A 83 -3.71 -17.43 -3.41
N ASP A 84 -3.22 -17.00 -2.24
CA ASP A 84 -1.88 -17.37 -1.76
C ASP A 84 -1.85 -18.89 -1.53
N GLY A 85 -0.99 -19.59 -2.27
CA GLY A 85 -0.97 -21.06 -2.28
C GLY A 85 -0.72 -21.65 -0.89
N ARG A 86 0.16 -21.02 -0.09
CA ARG A 86 0.44 -21.46 1.27
C ARG A 86 -0.75 -21.23 2.19
N GLN A 87 -1.46 -20.11 2.06
CA GLN A 87 -2.66 -19.85 2.88
C GLN A 87 -3.81 -20.79 2.52
N LEU A 88 -3.97 -21.10 1.23
CA LEU A 88 -5.02 -21.99 0.77
C LEU A 88 -4.78 -23.42 1.26
N VAL A 89 -3.59 -23.97 1.00
CA VAL A 89 -3.28 -25.39 1.31
C VAL A 89 -3.19 -25.66 2.83
N ARG A 90 -2.83 -24.65 3.63
CA ARG A 90 -2.84 -24.74 5.10
C ARG A 90 -4.21 -25.03 5.69
N LYS A 91 -5.29 -24.67 4.99
CA LYS A 91 -6.65 -25.02 5.42
C LYS A 91 -6.91 -26.48 5.03
N PRO A 92 -7.46 -27.30 5.96
CA PRO A 92 -7.79 -28.68 5.64
C PRO A 92 -8.78 -28.69 4.46
N PRO A 93 -8.62 -29.61 3.49
CA PRO A 93 -9.57 -29.73 2.41
C PRO A 93 -10.92 -30.20 2.94
N GLY A 94 -11.99 -29.76 2.27
CA GLY A 94 -13.33 -30.30 2.46
C GLY A 94 -13.51 -31.66 1.77
N PRO A 95 -14.76 -32.11 1.63
CA PRO A 95 -15.10 -33.26 0.80
C PRO A 95 -14.51 -33.12 -0.62
N ASP A 96 -14.15 -34.25 -1.23
CA ASP A 96 -13.62 -34.33 -2.60
C ASP A 96 -12.32 -33.53 -2.84
N HIS A 97 -11.52 -33.30 -1.80
CA HIS A 97 -10.27 -32.52 -1.87
C HIS A 97 -10.47 -31.08 -2.37
N THR A 98 -11.66 -30.52 -2.11
CA THR A 98 -11.97 -29.13 -2.47
C THR A 98 -11.56 -28.16 -1.37
N ARG A 99 -11.21 -26.94 -1.76
CA ARG A 99 -10.92 -25.83 -0.85
C ARG A 99 -11.68 -24.60 -1.27
N ASP A 100 -12.20 -23.89 -0.28
CA ASP A 100 -12.97 -22.69 -0.55
C ASP A 100 -12.08 -21.48 -0.84
N VAL A 101 -12.29 -20.87 -2.00
CA VAL A 101 -11.76 -19.55 -2.36
C VAL A 101 -12.92 -18.55 -2.47
N PRO A 102 -12.85 -17.37 -1.83
CA PRO A 102 -13.86 -16.33 -2.02
C PRO A 102 -13.96 -15.86 -3.47
N SER A 103 -15.18 -15.70 -4.00
CA SER A 103 -15.38 -15.12 -5.35
C SER A 103 -14.83 -13.69 -5.44
N ALA A 104 -14.79 -12.98 -4.31
CA ALA A 104 -14.19 -11.65 -4.17
C ALA A 104 -12.70 -11.60 -4.58
N TYR A 105 -11.99 -12.73 -4.64
CA TYR A 105 -10.58 -12.81 -5.07
C TYR A 105 -10.39 -12.84 -6.58
N VAL A 106 -11.40 -12.43 -7.35
CA VAL A 106 -11.30 -12.23 -8.80
C VAL A 106 -10.07 -11.39 -9.16
N LEU A 107 -9.34 -11.80 -10.18
CA LEU A 107 -8.11 -11.18 -10.64
C LEU A 107 -8.45 -9.93 -11.48
N ASP A 108 -8.45 -8.77 -10.83
CA ASP A 108 -8.67 -7.46 -11.44
C ASP A 108 -7.63 -6.43 -10.97
N ASP A 109 -7.77 -5.16 -11.39
CA ASP A 109 -6.82 -4.08 -11.04
C ASP A 109 -6.61 -3.90 -9.51
N LEU A 110 -7.64 -4.18 -8.68
CA LEU A 110 -7.54 -4.06 -7.22
C LEU A 110 -6.80 -5.25 -6.62
N THR A 111 -7.11 -6.46 -7.06
CA THR A 111 -6.40 -7.67 -6.62
C THR A 111 -4.94 -7.65 -7.09
N VAL A 112 -4.68 -7.16 -8.30
CA VAL A 112 -3.32 -6.92 -8.81
C VAL A 112 -2.59 -5.90 -7.95
N ALA A 113 -3.23 -4.79 -7.55
CA ALA A 113 -2.62 -3.81 -6.64
C ALA A 113 -2.16 -4.45 -5.32
N ILE A 114 -2.98 -5.35 -4.75
CA ILE A 114 -2.68 -6.07 -3.50
C ILE A 114 -1.49 -7.02 -3.69
N LEU A 115 -1.54 -7.87 -4.70
CA LEU A 115 -0.43 -8.77 -5.05
C LEU A 115 0.86 -7.98 -5.25
N TRP A 116 0.80 -6.95 -6.10
CA TRP A 116 1.92 -6.13 -6.51
C TRP A 116 2.64 -5.49 -5.32
N MET A 117 1.91 -4.80 -4.44
CA MET A 117 2.54 -4.10 -3.32
C MET A 117 3.08 -5.06 -2.24
N ILE A 118 2.34 -6.13 -1.93
CA ILE A 118 2.73 -7.06 -0.86
C ILE A 118 3.93 -7.88 -1.32
N THR A 119 3.86 -8.49 -2.50
CA THR A 119 4.88 -9.46 -2.92
C THR A 119 6.24 -8.81 -3.21
N ASN A 120 6.27 -7.63 -3.86
CA ASN A 120 7.51 -6.88 -4.08
C ASN A 120 8.16 -6.43 -2.76
N THR A 121 7.36 -5.85 -1.87
CA THR A 121 7.87 -5.35 -0.58
C THR A 121 8.35 -6.48 0.31
N ASP A 122 7.59 -7.57 0.36
CA ASP A 122 7.91 -8.72 1.17
C ASP A 122 9.19 -9.42 0.72
N ALA A 123 9.39 -9.58 -0.60
CA ALA A 123 10.61 -10.17 -1.15
C ALA A 123 11.86 -9.37 -0.76
N ALA A 124 11.82 -8.04 -0.90
CA ALA A 124 12.95 -7.18 -0.55
C ALA A 124 13.27 -7.23 0.97
N LEU A 125 12.24 -7.11 1.81
CA LEU A 125 12.44 -7.09 3.26
C LEU A 125 12.87 -8.46 3.82
N LEU A 126 12.43 -9.57 3.22
CA LEU A 126 12.89 -10.90 3.60
C LEU A 126 14.34 -11.15 3.22
N ALA A 127 14.77 -10.70 2.04
CA ALA A 127 16.15 -10.82 1.59
C ALA A 127 17.13 -10.14 2.56
N ASP A 128 16.70 -9.04 3.20
CA ASP A 128 17.52 -8.22 4.08
C ASP A 128 17.17 -8.34 5.58
N ASP A 129 16.34 -9.30 6.03
CA ASP A 129 15.80 -9.28 7.41
C ASP A 129 16.89 -9.22 8.49
N TYR A 130 17.98 -9.97 8.33
CA TYR A 130 19.13 -9.93 9.24
C TYR A 130 19.85 -8.58 9.19
N SER A 131 20.18 -8.08 7.99
CA SER A 131 20.87 -6.80 7.80
C SER A 131 20.04 -5.62 8.31
N LEU A 132 18.72 -5.65 8.11
CA LEU A 132 17.78 -4.68 8.64
C LEU A 132 17.84 -4.62 10.17
N ASP A 133 17.80 -5.77 10.84
CA ASP A 133 17.87 -5.82 12.31
C ASP A 133 19.21 -5.28 12.85
N HIS A 134 20.31 -5.64 12.17
CA HIS A 134 21.64 -5.09 12.47
C HIS A 134 21.69 -3.57 12.33
N TYR A 135 21.25 -3.01 11.19
CA TYR A 135 21.32 -1.57 10.96
C TYR A 135 20.36 -0.78 11.84
N ARG A 136 19.19 -1.32 12.18
CA ARG A 136 18.30 -0.69 13.17
C ARG A 136 19.00 -0.47 14.51
N THR A 137 19.74 -1.48 14.98
CA THR A 137 20.50 -1.40 16.23
C THR A 137 21.67 -0.43 16.08
N LYS A 138 22.48 -0.58 15.02
CA LYS A 138 23.65 0.28 14.73
C LYS A 138 23.29 1.76 14.65
N LEU A 139 22.13 2.08 14.08
CA LEU A 139 21.70 3.46 13.84
C LEU A 139 20.80 4.04 14.95
N SER A 140 20.46 3.25 15.98
CA SER A 140 19.68 3.72 17.13
C SER A 140 20.24 4.97 17.83
N PRO A 141 21.57 5.21 17.93
CA PRO A 141 22.07 6.42 18.59
C PRO A 141 21.67 7.73 17.91
N TYR A 142 21.41 7.72 16.59
CA TYR A 142 20.89 8.89 15.88
C TYR A 142 19.46 9.24 16.32
N GLY A 143 18.75 8.27 16.91
CA GLY A 143 17.39 8.39 17.39
C GLY A 143 17.22 9.45 18.47
N GLU A 144 18.25 9.84 19.22
CA GLU A 144 18.11 10.86 20.27
C GLU A 144 18.34 12.30 19.77
N LEU A 145 18.83 12.46 18.55
CA LEU A 145 19.18 13.77 18.00
C LEU A 145 17.92 14.55 17.56
N LEU A 146 17.99 15.88 17.71
CA LEU A 146 16.98 16.80 17.18
C LEU A 146 17.14 17.04 15.68
N SER A 147 18.36 16.85 15.15
CA SER A 147 18.65 16.92 13.73
C SER A 147 19.66 15.84 13.37
N SER A 148 19.44 15.16 12.24
CA SER A 148 20.40 14.22 11.68
C SER A 148 20.18 14.02 10.19
N SER A 149 21.25 13.68 9.48
CA SER A 149 21.21 13.26 8.09
C SER A 149 22.10 12.04 7.92
N LEU A 150 21.64 11.08 7.14
CA LEU A 150 22.41 9.90 6.81
C LEU A 150 22.26 9.54 5.34
N THR A 151 23.35 9.14 4.69
CA THR A 151 23.35 8.74 3.28
C THR A 151 23.13 7.23 3.14
N PHE A 152 22.78 6.77 1.94
CA PHE A 152 22.66 5.32 1.67
C PHE A 152 23.98 4.56 1.85
N GLY A 153 25.13 5.23 1.75
CA GLY A 153 26.44 4.63 2.01
C GLY A 153 26.63 4.13 3.45
N ALA A 154 25.75 4.49 4.39
CA ALA A 154 25.77 3.94 5.74
C ALA A 154 25.20 2.51 5.84
N VAL A 155 24.45 2.09 4.81
CA VAL A 155 23.75 0.79 4.70
C VAL A 155 23.99 0.13 3.33
N PRO A 156 25.26 -0.04 2.91
CA PRO A 156 25.60 -0.44 1.55
C PRO A 156 25.05 -1.80 1.13
N ASP A 157 24.76 -2.66 2.11
CA ASP A 157 24.36 -4.06 1.87
C ASP A 157 22.84 -4.25 1.85
N LEU A 158 22.04 -3.17 1.96
CA LEU A 158 20.58 -3.25 1.89
C LEU A 158 20.08 -3.01 0.47
N HIS A 159 19.07 -3.78 0.06
CA HIS A 159 18.21 -3.43 -1.07
C HIS A 159 17.57 -2.05 -0.85
N GLU A 160 17.36 -1.28 -1.92
CA GLU A 160 16.87 0.10 -1.82
C GLU A 160 15.56 0.18 -1.03
N LEU A 161 14.61 -0.72 -1.30
CA LEU A 161 13.34 -0.76 -0.58
C LEU A 161 13.49 -1.01 0.94
N SER A 162 14.42 -1.87 1.34
CA SER A 162 14.75 -2.14 2.75
C SER A 162 15.39 -0.91 3.42
N ALA A 163 16.29 -0.24 2.71
CA ALA A 163 16.86 1.03 3.17
C ALA A 163 15.76 2.11 3.32
N ARG A 164 14.81 2.21 2.38
CA ARG A 164 13.67 3.14 2.49
C ARG A 164 12.75 2.80 3.65
N TRP A 165 12.51 1.52 3.92
CA TRP A 165 11.76 1.09 5.11
C TRP A 165 12.45 1.58 6.39
N LEU A 166 13.76 1.42 6.48
CA LEU A 166 14.57 1.87 7.63
C LEU A 166 14.50 3.39 7.82
N GLY A 167 14.69 4.16 6.75
CA GLY A 167 14.59 5.62 6.79
C GLY A 167 13.18 6.10 7.14
N SER A 168 12.15 5.44 6.63
CA SER A 168 10.75 5.74 6.95
C SER A 168 10.41 5.46 8.41
N ARG A 169 10.90 4.35 8.98
CA ARG A 169 10.73 4.03 10.40
C ARG A 169 11.39 5.10 11.26
N PHE A 170 12.64 5.45 10.95
CA PHE A 170 13.39 6.48 11.67
C PHE A 170 12.67 7.84 11.64
N CYS A 171 12.20 8.27 10.46
CA CYS A 171 11.43 9.50 10.29
C CYS A 171 10.09 9.48 11.07
N ALA A 172 9.38 8.34 11.09
CA ALA A 172 8.14 8.19 11.86
C ALA A 172 8.39 8.32 13.37
N ASP A 173 9.41 7.63 13.89
CA ASP A 173 9.80 7.71 15.31
C ASP A 173 10.28 9.12 15.68
N HIS A 174 11.01 9.80 14.78
CA HIS A 174 11.43 11.18 14.96
C HIS A 174 10.25 12.15 15.07
N ILE A 175 9.25 12.02 14.18
CA ILE A 175 8.03 12.84 14.26
C ILE A 175 7.35 12.61 15.60
N VAL A 176 7.03 11.36 15.96
CA VAL A 176 6.25 11.02 17.17
C VAL A 176 6.90 11.60 18.43
N ARG A 177 8.22 11.44 18.58
CA ARG A 177 8.99 11.99 19.70
C ARG A 177 8.93 13.52 19.79
N ASN A 178 8.83 14.21 18.67
CA ASN A 178 8.87 15.68 18.61
C ASN A 178 7.48 16.33 18.51
N LEU A 179 6.38 15.57 18.47
CA LEU A 179 5.02 16.10 18.36
C LEU A 179 4.67 17.11 19.46
N GLY A 180 5.23 16.96 20.67
CA GLY A 180 5.01 17.88 21.78
C GLY A 180 5.52 19.31 21.54
N ARG A 181 6.32 19.54 20.49
CA ARG A 181 6.80 20.87 20.08
C ARG A 181 5.76 21.66 19.28
N LEU A 182 4.72 21.01 18.78
CA LEU A 182 3.69 21.62 17.97
C LEU A 182 2.70 22.37 18.88
N THR A 183 2.49 23.65 18.59
CA THR A 183 1.65 24.55 19.39
C THR A 183 0.29 24.83 18.75
N SER A 184 0.10 24.44 17.49
CA SER A 184 -1.16 24.57 16.76
C SER A 184 -1.58 23.27 16.08
N THR A 185 -2.79 23.26 15.49
CA THR A 185 -3.30 22.11 14.74
C THR A 185 -2.37 21.80 13.57
N PRO A 186 -1.75 20.61 13.52
CA PRO A 186 -0.69 20.39 12.55
C PRO A 186 -1.19 19.97 11.18
N LEU A 187 -0.42 20.35 10.15
CA LEU A 187 -0.50 19.83 8.80
C LEU A 187 0.75 18.98 8.52
N PHE A 188 0.52 17.77 8.05
CA PHE A 188 1.58 16.84 7.62
C PHE A 188 1.73 16.92 6.11
N TRP A 189 2.91 17.31 5.64
CA TRP A 189 3.26 17.31 4.22
C TRP A 189 3.89 15.98 3.82
N SER A 190 3.27 15.31 2.85
CA SER A 190 3.65 13.98 2.36
C SER A 190 4.20 14.11 0.95
N ARG A 191 5.25 13.34 0.65
CA ARG A 191 5.92 13.40 -0.66
C ARG A 191 5.40 12.35 -1.63
N GLU A 192 4.66 11.37 -1.14
CA GLU A 192 4.13 10.26 -1.93
C GLU A 192 3.29 10.78 -3.10
N GLN A 193 3.73 10.47 -4.32
CA GLN A 193 3.15 10.88 -5.61
C GLN A 193 2.59 9.68 -6.39
N ARG A 194 3.05 8.47 -6.07
CA ARG A 194 2.74 7.22 -6.77
C ARG A 194 2.25 6.13 -5.84
N GLY A 195 1.59 5.11 -6.41
CA GLY A 195 1.11 3.95 -5.67
C GLY A 195 2.23 3.22 -4.96
N GLU A 196 3.37 3.13 -5.63
CA GLU A 196 4.55 2.45 -5.10
C GLU A 196 5.04 3.07 -3.79
N GLU A 197 5.11 4.40 -3.74
CA GLU A 197 5.54 5.14 -2.55
C GLU A 197 4.46 5.10 -1.45
N ALA A 198 3.20 5.20 -1.86
CA ALA A 198 2.04 5.19 -0.98
C ALA A 198 1.76 3.79 -0.37
N SER A 199 2.24 2.72 -0.99
CA SER A 199 2.08 1.34 -0.49
C SER A 199 2.56 1.20 0.96
N SER A 200 3.61 1.92 1.33
CA SER A 200 4.17 1.96 2.68
C SER A 200 3.10 2.24 3.75
N TRP A 201 2.12 3.11 3.47
CA TRP A 201 1.04 3.42 4.40
C TRP A 201 0.11 2.25 4.67
N LEU A 202 -0.08 1.37 3.68
CA LEU A 202 -1.05 0.28 3.75
C LEU A 202 -0.45 -0.97 4.39
N ILE A 203 0.81 -1.27 4.09
CA ILE A 203 1.39 -2.58 4.41
C ILE A 203 2.58 -2.54 5.38
N TRP A 204 3.20 -1.39 5.65
CA TRP A 204 4.29 -1.32 6.65
C TRP A 204 3.71 -1.19 8.05
N THR A 205 4.00 -2.17 8.91
CA THR A 205 3.44 -2.24 10.26
C THR A 205 3.69 -0.96 11.06
N HIS A 206 4.89 -0.36 10.94
CA HIS A 206 5.23 0.87 11.66
C HIS A 206 4.44 2.09 11.20
N LYS A 207 3.97 2.13 9.95
CA LYS A 207 3.14 3.25 9.49
C LYS A 207 1.77 3.22 10.14
N ILE A 208 1.21 2.03 10.39
CA ILE A 208 -0.05 1.88 11.12
C ILE A 208 0.11 2.26 12.59
N GLU A 209 1.21 1.85 13.22
CA GLU A 209 1.56 2.27 14.57
C GLU A 209 1.73 3.79 14.66
N TYR A 210 2.40 4.38 13.67
CA TYR A 210 2.60 5.81 13.54
C TYR A 210 1.26 6.56 13.43
N LEU A 211 0.34 6.15 12.55
CA LEU A 211 -0.97 6.79 12.41
C LEU A 211 -1.79 6.70 13.70
N ARG A 212 -1.77 5.55 14.38
CA ARG A 212 -2.41 5.39 15.70
C ARG A 212 -1.81 6.34 16.72
N ALA A 213 -0.48 6.44 16.79
CA ALA A 213 0.22 7.31 17.72
C ALA A 213 -0.09 8.79 17.46
N THR A 214 0.00 9.24 16.21
CA THR A 214 -0.27 10.65 15.84
C THR A 214 -1.72 11.01 16.09
N THR A 215 -2.69 10.18 15.71
CA THR A 215 -4.12 10.45 15.95
C THR A 215 -4.46 10.44 17.44
N LYS A 216 -3.83 9.57 18.25
CA LYS A 216 -4.02 9.57 19.69
C LYS A 216 -3.50 10.86 20.35
N MET A 217 -2.36 11.37 19.88
CA MET A 217 -1.72 12.57 20.43
C MET A 217 -2.35 13.86 19.89
N LEU A 218 -2.84 13.84 18.65
CA LEU A 218 -3.37 14.99 17.93
C LEU A 218 -4.86 14.81 17.69
N LYS A 219 -5.69 15.54 18.46
CA LYS A 219 -7.16 15.43 18.36
C LYS A 219 -7.71 15.68 16.95
N ARG A 220 -7.08 16.58 16.19
CA ARG A 220 -7.39 16.90 14.79
C ARG A 220 -6.10 17.26 14.09
N HIS A 221 -5.95 16.84 12.84
CA HIS A 221 -4.83 17.23 11.99
C HIS A 221 -5.17 16.95 10.52
N ARG A 222 -4.39 17.56 9.62
CA ARG A 222 -4.53 17.39 8.17
C ARG A 222 -3.28 16.73 7.60
N ARG A 223 -3.42 16.04 6.47
CA ARG A 223 -2.29 15.54 5.69
C ARG A 223 -2.44 15.98 4.24
N ALA A 224 -1.44 16.67 3.72
CA ALA A 224 -1.39 17.10 2.34
C ALA A 224 -0.47 16.21 1.52
N PHE A 225 -0.86 15.95 0.27
CA PHE A 225 -0.07 15.27 -0.75
C PHE A 225 0.11 16.18 -1.96
N CYS A 226 1.29 16.17 -2.56
CA CYS A 226 1.49 16.65 -3.92
C CYS A 226 1.34 15.44 -4.86
N ILE A 227 0.35 15.43 -5.74
CA ILE A 227 0.12 14.39 -6.74
C ILE A 227 -0.01 15.05 -8.12
N PRO A 228 1.11 15.32 -8.81
CA PRO A 228 1.09 16.00 -10.11
C PRO A 228 0.40 15.18 -11.21
N GLU A 229 -0.24 15.86 -12.16
CA GLU A 229 -1.00 15.19 -13.24
C GLU A 229 -0.15 14.23 -14.07
N HIS A 230 1.12 14.58 -14.32
CA HIS A 230 2.02 13.73 -15.11
C HIS A 230 2.34 12.42 -14.40
N GLU A 231 2.39 12.41 -13.06
CA GLU A 231 2.58 11.17 -12.30
C GLU A 231 1.32 10.29 -12.41
N VAL A 232 0.11 10.88 -12.38
CA VAL A 232 -1.15 10.15 -12.57
C VAL A 232 -1.25 9.54 -13.96
N LYS A 233 -0.94 10.31 -15.01
CA LYS A 233 -0.97 9.86 -16.42
C LYS A 233 0.02 8.72 -16.67
N ASN A 234 1.18 8.77 -16.03
CA ASN A 234 2.25 7.77 -16.15
C ASN A 234 2.16 6.63 -15.13
N SER A 235 1.04 6.52 -14.39
CA SER A 235 0.82 5.44 -13.42
C SER A 235 -0.23 4.47 -13.93
N PRO A 236 0.03 3.15 -13.90
CA PRO A 236 -0.97 2.15 -14.20
C PRO A 236 -2.09 2.18 -13.16
N ARG A 237 -3.25 1.63 -13.51
CA ARG A 237 -4.45 1.74 -12.66
C ARG A 237 -4.26 1.13 -11.27
N TYR A 238 -3.54 0.01 -11.15
CA TYR A 238 -3.26 -0.61 -9.85
C TYR A 238 -2.46 0.33 -8.93
N GLU A 239 -1.52 1.13 -9.44
CA GLU A 239 -0.81 2.13 -8.63
C GLU A 239 -1.74 3.24 -8.14
N ARG A 240 -2.60 3.73 -9.03
CA ARG A 240 -3.59 4.76 -8.69
C ARG A 240 -4.56 4.26 -7.61
N ILE A 241 -4.93 2.97 -7.67
CA ILE A 241 -5.73 2.32 -6.63
C ILE A 241 -5.00 2.33 -5.28
N VAL A 242 -3.70 2.01 -5.25
CA VAL A 242 -2.90 2.06 -4.00
C VAL A 242 -2.89 3.47 -3.41
N LEU A 243 -2.72 4.52 -4.23
CA LEU A 243 -2.82 5.91 -3.77
C LEU A 243 -4.19 6.22 -3.14
N LEU A 244 -5.28 5.84 -3.83
CA LEU A 244 -6.63 6.06 -3.32
C LEU A 244 -6.86 5.33 -1.99
N LEU A 245 -6.39 4.08 -1.86
CA LEU A 245 -6.47 3.31 -0.62
C LEU A 245 -5.65 3.95 0.51
N ALA A 246 -4.46 4.46 0.22
CA ALA A 246 -3.64 5.14 1.21
C ALA A 246 -4.34 6.41 1.75
N VAL A 247 -5.00 7.18 0.89
CA VAL A 247 -5.82 8.32 1.33
C VAL A 247 -7.06 7.88 2.10
N ALA A 248 -7.71 6.79 1.67
CA ALA A 248 -8.84 6.20 2.39
C ALA A 248 -8.45 5.75 3.81
N LEU A 249 -7.25 5.20 3.98
CA LEU A 249 -6.70 4.85 5.28
C LEU A 249 -6.58 6.10 6.18
N MET A 250 -6.05 7.21 5.66
CA MET A 250 -5.92 8.46 6.42
C MET A 250 -7.28 8.98 6.89
N GLU A 251 -8.27 9.00 6.00
CA GLU A 251 -9.65 9.41 6.32
C GLU A 251 -10.30 8.45 7.35
N ALA A 252 -10.00 7.15 7.30
CA ALA A 252 -10.42 6.18 8.32
C ALA A 252 -9.84 6.49 9.71
N PHE A 253 -8.63 7.08 9.77
CA PHE A 253 -8.01 7.61 10.99
C PHE A 253 -8.50 9.03 11.36
N GLN A 254 -9.54 9.54 10.70
CA GLN A 254 -10.09 10.90 10.87
C GLN A 254 -9.07 12.01 10.55
N ILE A 255 -8.14 11.72 9.63
CA ILE A 255 -7.17 12.67 9.12
C ILE A 255 -7.73 13.23 7.82
N THR A 256 -8.07 14.52 7.80
CA THR A 256 -8.52 15.17 6.58
C THR A 256 -7.36 15.26 5.59
N VAL A 257 -7.59 14.81 4.36
CA VAL A 257 -6.57 14.83 3.32
C VAL A 257 -6.76 15.99 2.34
N ASP A 258 -5.64 16.64 2.01
CA ASP A 258 -5.54 17.66 0.98
C ASP A 258 -4.65 17.18 -0.18
N VAL A 259 -5.00 17.56 -1.41
CA VAL A 259 -4.21 17.20 -2.59
C VAL A 259 -3.97 18.42 -3.44
N THR A 260 -2.70 18.70 -3.74
CA THR A 260 -2.28 19.68 -4.72
C THR A 260 -1.64 18.98 -5.91
N THR A 261 -1.80 19.56 -7.11
CA THR A 261 -1.22 19.05 -8.35
C THR A 261 0.03 19.81 -8.77
N ASP A 262 0.41 20.83 -8.00
CA ASP A 262 1.57 21.69 -8.30
C ASP A 262 2.87 20.88 -8.17
N PRO A 263 3.61 20.65 -9.28
CA PRO A 263 4.83 19.86 -9.27
C PRO A 263 5.96 20.51 -8.46
N ASP A 264 5.97 21.83 -8.30
CA ASP A 264 7.02 22.55 -7.57
C ASP A 264 6.95 22.22 -6.08
N HIS A 265 5.73 22.06 -5.54
CA HIS A 265 5.53 21.58 -4.17
C HIS A 265 6.10 20.17 -3.96
N GLY A 266 6.14 19.32 -5.00
CA GLY A 266 6.68 17.96 -4.92
C GLY A 266 8.18 17.87 -4.63
N GLN A 267 8.91 18.97 -4.84
CA GLN A 267 10.34 19.08 -4.52
C GLN A 267 10.60 19.35 -3.04
N VAL A 268 9.58 19.81 -2.31
CA VAL A 268 9.72 20.11 -0.89
C VAL A 268 9.73 18.81 -0.09
N GLU A 269 10.67 18.74 0.84
CA GLU A 269 10.86 17.64 1.76
C GLU A 269 9.66 17.38 2.67
N GLY A 270 9.54 16.15 3.21
CA GLY A 270 8.47 15.83 4.14
C GLY A 270 8.60 16.61 5.44
N PHE A 271 7.51 17.23 5.91
CA PHE A 271 7.49 18.00 7.15
C PHE A 271 6.15 17.91 7.87
N VAL A 272 6.14 18.31 9.14
CA VAL A 272 4.95 18.55 9.95
C VAL A 272 5.01 19.99 10.46
N LEU A 273 3.96 20.77 10.22
CA LEU A 273 3.90 22.18 10.63
C LEU A 273 2.74 22.40 11.60
N GLY A 274 3.04 22.95 12.77
CA GLY A 274 2.07 23.30 13.81
C GLY A 274 2.62 24.42 14.70
N GLY A 275 2.89 25.58 14.11
CA GLY A 275 3.64 26.68 14.74
C GLY A 275 5.15 26.47 14.59
N GLU A 276 5.66 25.39 15.18
CA GLU A 276 6.99 24.84 14.88
C GLU A 276 6.94 23.83 13.73
N ALA A 277 8.10 23.55 13.13
CA ALA A 277 8.23 22.57 12.06
C ALA A 277 9.12 21.39 12.48
N ILE A 278 8.69 20.19 12.09
CA ILE A 278 9.45 18.95 12.22
C ILE A 278 9.67 18.41 10.81
N VAL A 279 10.91 18.42 10.35
CA VAL A 279 11.30 17.85 9.06
C VAL A 279 11.57 16.37 9.23
N ALA A 280 11.04 15.56 8.33
CA ALA A 280 11.26 14.13 8.30
C ALA A 280 11.17 13.61 6.86
N ASN A 281 12.32 13.58 6.20
CA ASN A 281 12.46 13.30 4.78
C ASN A 281 13.23 12.00 4.55
N TRP A 282 12.57 10.99 4.00
CA TRP A 282 13.15 9.68 3.67
C TRP A 282 12.85 9.28 2.22
N LEU A 283 11.75 9.80 1.66
CA LEU A 283 11.27 9.50 0.33
C LEU A 283 11.83 10.54 -0.66
N ARG A 284 12.40 10.06 -1.77
CA ARG A 284 13.08 10.91 -2.78
C ARG A 284 14.08 11.90 -2.15
N ALA A 285 14.70 11.49 -1.05
CA ALA A 285 15.79 12.20 -0.40
C ALA A 285 17.14 11.73 -0.97
N PRO A 286 18.18 12.59 -0.99
CA PRO A 286 19.52 12.21 -1.46
C PRO A 286 20.20 11.17 -0.57
N GLY A 287 19.66 10.93 0.63
CA GLY A 287 20.16 9.95 1.59
C GLY A 287 19.05 9.07 2.16
N LEU A 288 19.44 8.25 3.14
CA LEU A 288 18.56 7.36 3.89
C LEU A 288 17.49 8.14 4.66
N TRP A 289 17.91 9.24 5.31
CA TRP A 289 17.00 10.23 5.88
C TRP A 289 17.65 11.61 6.05
N TYR A 290 16.79 12.59 6.21
CA TYR A 290 17.08 13.89 6.79
C TYR A 290 15.96 14.25 7.77
N VAL A 291 16.31 14.55 9.02
CA VAL A 291 15.37 14.98 10.05
C VAL A 291 15.85 16.26 10.74
N ASP A 292 14.93 17.12 11.13
CA ASP A 292 15.23 18.37 11.85
C ASP A 292 13.99 18.90 12.59
N ALA A 293 14.04 18.95 13.92
CA ALA A 293 13.01 19.54 14.79
C ALA A 293 13.31 21.00 15.20
N SER A 294 14.31 21.61 14.57
CA SER A 294 14.83 22.96 14.83
C SER A 294 14.95 23.81 13.56
N ALA A 295 14.03 23.61 12.61
CA ALA A 295 14.06 24.30 11.32
C ALA A 295 14.11 25.84 11.47
N PRO A 296 15.00 26.54 10.74
CA PRO A 296 15.16 27.98 10.86
C PRO A 296 13.91 28.75 10.39
N PRO A 297 13.71 30.01 10.83
CA PRO A 297 12.53 30.81 10.48
C PRO A 297 12.26 30.92 8.97
N SER A 298 13.30 31.06 8.14
CA SER A 298 13.18 31.15 6.68
C SER A 298 12.55 29.90 6.07
N ARG A 299 12.95 28.71 6.54
CA ARG A 299 12.41 27.43 6.06
C ARG A 299 10.99 27.19 6.55
N ARG A 300 10.70 27.59 7.81
CA ARG A 300 9.33 27.55 8.36
C ARG A 300 8.35 28.41 7.57
N MET A 301 8.81 29.54 7.02
CA MET A 301 8.00 30.38 6.14
C MET A 301 7.62 29.64 4.85
N VAL A 302 8.58 29.00 4.18
CA VAL A 302 8.31 28.18 2.98
C VAL A 302 7.29 27.07 3.27
N TYR A 303 7.45 26.36 4.39
CA TYR A 303 6.49 25.33 4.78
C TYR A 303 5.08 25.87 5.04
N ARG A 304 4.98 27.09 5.58
CA ARG A 304 3.70 27.75 5.81
C ARG A 304 3.01 28.06 4.48
N ASP A 305 3.75 28.61 3.53
CA ASP A 305 3.22 28.95 2.21
C ASP A 305 2.67 27.71 1.50
N ILE A 306 3.39 26.57 1.58
CA ILE A 306 2.96 25.29 1.01
C ILE A 306 1.75 24.74 1.75
N ALA A 307 1.75 24.75 3.09
CA ALA A 307 0.64 24.27 3.90
C ALA A 307 -0.64 25.08 3.64
N GLU A 308 -0.53 26.40 3.51
CA GLU A 308 -1.63 27.29 3.17
C GLU A 308 -2.12 27.04 1.74
N ALA A 309 -1.22 26.96 0.76
CA ALA A 309 -1.59 26.67 -0.62
C ALA A 309 -2.31 25.31 -0.76
N ALA A 310 -1.79 24.26 -0.12
CA ALA A 310 -2.40 22.94 -0.17
C ALA A 310 -3.78 22.89 0.50
N SER A 311 -3.95 23.57 1.63
CA SER A 311 -5.20 23.53 2.40
C SER A 311 -6.31 24.43 1.84
N THR A 312 -5.98 25.46 1.06
CA THR A 312 -6.94 26.42 0.45
C THR A 312 -7.29 26.10 -1.01
N ARG A 313 -6.45 25.32 -1.69
CA ARG A 313 -6.59 25.00 -3.13
C ARG A 313 -6.52 23.49 -3.37
N SER A 314 -7.04 22.70 -2.44
CA SER A 314 -7.08 21.24 -2.57
C SER A 314 -8.01 20.86 -3.73
N ILE A 315 -7.52 20.09 -4.70
CA ILE A 315 -8.34 19.66 -5.85
C ILE A 315 -9.44 18.65 -5.48
N ILE A 316 -9.38 18.10 -4.26
CA ILE A 316 -10.38 17.17 -3.73
C ILE A 316 -11.21 17.80 -2.61
N GLU A 317 -11.17 19.12 -2.43
CA GLU A 317 -11.91 19.79 -1.36
C GLU A 317 -13.40 19.47 -1.43
N GLN A 318 -13.90 18.78 -0.41
CA GLN A 318 -15.30 18.41 -0.26
C GLN A 318 -15.69 18.31 1.22
N PRO A 319 -16.97 18.55 1.57
CA PRO A 319 -17.42 18.59 2.96
C PRO A 319 -17.30 17.25 3.71
N THR A 320 -17.44 16.13 3.00
CA THR A 320 -17.45 14.78 3.61
C THR A 320 -16.29 13.92 3.10
N PRO A 321 -15.78 12.99 3.92
CA PRO A 321 -14.74 12.06 3.48
C PRO A 321 -15.11 11.29 2.21
N ALA A 322 -16.37 10.85 2.09
CA ALA A 322 -16.83 10.11 0.92
C ALA A 322 -16.75 10.93 -0.37
N ARG A 323 -17.13 12.21 -0.31
CA ARG A 323 -17.03 13.11 -1.47
C ARG A 323 -15.57 13.43 -1.80
N ARG A 324 -14.69 13.59 -0.81
CA ARG A 324 -13.24 13.78 -1.04
C ARG A 324 -12.62 12.58 -1.74
N LEU A 325 -12.96 11.37 -1.29
CA LEU A 325 -12.46 10.12 -1.89
C LEU A 325 -13.03 9.88 -3.29
N GLU A 326 -14.31 10.21 -3.53
CA GLU A 326 -14.92 10.18 -4.86
C GLU A 326 -14.24 11.19 -5.81
N ALA A 327 -13.98 12.42 -5.35
CA ALA A 327 -13.25 13.43 -6.12
C ALA A 327 -11.82 12.98 -6.45
N LEU A 328 -11.12 12.39 -5.47
CA LEU A 328 -9.79 11.81 -5.69
C LEU A 328 -9.84 10.66 -6.69
N ALA A 329 -10.83 9.76 -6.60
CA ALA A 329 -11.01 8.68 -7.54
C ALA A 329 -11.24 9.20 -8.97
N GLY A 330 -12.02 10.28 -9.12
CA GLY A 330 -12.21 10.99 -10.38
C GLY A 330 -10.89 11.52 -10.96
N TYR A 331 -10.10 12.22 -10.13
CA TYR A 331 -8.77 12.72 -10.52
C TYR A 331 -7.82 11.58 -10.93
N LEU A 332 -7.83 10.48 -10.20
CA LEU A 332 -7.03 9.28 -10.45
C LEU A 332 -7.59 8.39 -11.58
N ASN A 333 -8.68 8.79 -12.24
CA ASN A 333 -9.35 7.99 -13.28
C ASN A 333 -9.64 6.55 -12.81
N ILE A 334 -10.29 6.43 -11.64
CA ILE A 334 -10.77 5.18 -11.04
C ILE A 334 -12.31 5.26 -10.98
N PRO A 335 -13.04 4.35 -11.65
CA PRO A 335 -14.50 4.33 -11.57
C PRO A 335 -14.98 4.06 -10.14
N TRP A 336 -15.57 5.07 -9.50
CA TRP A 336 -15.95 5.04 -8.09
C TRP A 336 -16.88 3.88 -7.72
N ARG A 337 -17.95 3.65 -8.51
CA ARG A 337 -18.91 2.55 -8.26
C ARG A 337 -18.27 1.17 -8.30
N TRP A 338 -17.39 0.93 -9.28
CA TRP A 338 -16.65 -0.33 -9.36
C TRP A 338 -15.72 -0.47 -8.14
N PHE A 339 -14.99 0.59 -7.80
CA PHE A 339 -14.05 0.56 -6.68
C PHE A 339 -14.75 0.32 -5.33
N GLY A 340 -15.87 1.00 -5.07
CA GLY A 340 -16.70 0.82 -3.88
C GLY A 340 -17.21 -0.61 -3.75
N LYS A 341 -17.82 -1.16 -4.82
CA LYS A 341 -18.28 -2.55 -4.87
C LYS A 341 -17.15 -3.54 -4.55
N ARG A 342 -15.99 -3.39 -5.20
CA ARG A 342 -14.85 -4.28 -4.99
C ARG A 342 -14.25 -4.17 -3.59
N CYS A 343 -14.21 -2.97 -3.01
CA CYS A 343 -13.81 -2.79 -1.61
C CYS A 343 -14.80 -3.46 -0.65
N THR A 344 -16.11 -3.40 -0.92
CA THR A 344 -17.14 -4.10 -0.15
C THR A 344 -16.92 -5.61 -0.17
N GLU A 345 -16.75 -6.19 -1.37
CA GLU A 345 -16.51 -7.62 -1.54
C GLU A 345 -15.22 -8.09 -0.83
N LEU A 346 -14.11 -7.36 -0.97
CA LEU A 346 -12.86 -7.72 -0.28
C LEU A 346 -12.90 -7.47 1.22
N SER A 347 -13.60 -6.43 1.69
CA SER A 347 -13.71 -6.15 3.14
C SER A 347 -14.42 -7.27 3.91
N ALA A 348 -15.28 -8.04 3.25
CA ALA A 348 -15.99 -9.16 3.86
C ALA A 348 -15.08 -10.37 4.13
N VAL A 349 -13.99 -10.51 3.37
CA VAL A 349 -13.14 -11.72 3.39
C VAL A 349 -11.66 -11.45 3.72
N GLY A 350 -11.24 -10.19 3.67
CA GLY A 350 -9.88 -9.73 3.93
C GLY A 350 -8.90 -10.02 2.79
N ALA A 351 -7.81 -9.25 2.74
CA ALA A 351 -6.79 -9.36 1.69
C ALA A 351 -5.74 -10.46 1.93
N GLY A 352 -5.63 -10.99 3.16
CA GLY A 352 -4.59 -11.96 3.52
C GLY A 352 -4.65 -13.28 2.73
N GLY A 353 -5.83 -13.68 2.24
CA GLY A 353 -5.96 -14.85 1.38
C GLY A 353 -5.48 -14.64 -0.06
N ILE A 354 -5.34 -13.39 -0.53
CA ILE A 354 -4.75 -13.04 -1.83
C ILE A 354 -3.22 -13.07 -1.73
N ALA A 355 -2.67 -12.36 -0.75
CA ALA A 355 -1.25 -12.34 -0.45
C ALA A 355 -1.03 -12.09 1.04
N GLN A 356 -0.58 -13.10 1.76
CA GLN A 356 -0.20 -12.94 3.16
C GLN A 356 1.26 -12.46 3.23
N PRO A 357 1.56 -11.33 3.89
CA PRO A 357 2.94 -10.94 4.17
C PRO A 357 3.68 -12.02 4.98
N ARG A 358 4.93 -12.32 4.62
CA ARG A 358 5.79 -13.29 5.30
C ARG A 358 6.82 -12.58 6.18
N SER A 359 7.25 -11.38 5.82
CA SER A 359 8.07 -10.50 6.64
C SER A 359 7.27 -10.01 7.84
N ARG A 360 7.87 -10.09 9.03
CA ARG A 360 7.34 -9.56 10.29
C ARG A 360 7.15 -8.04 10.29
N LEU A 361 7.78 -7.34 9.34
CA LEU A 361 7.74 -5.88 9.22
C LEU A 361 6.51 -5.38 8.44
N LEU A 362 5.73 -6.32 7.90
CA LEU A 362 4.55 -6.07 7.09
C LEU A 362 3.28 -6.62 7.73
N SER A 363 2.14 -6.03 7.38
CA SER A 363 0.81 -6.43 7.84
C SER A 363 -0.26 -6.03 6.83
N THR A 364 -1.38 -6.75 6.76
CA THR A 364 -2.54 -6.35 5.95
C THR A 364 -3.48 -5.40 6.68
N VAL A 365 -3.26 -5.13 7.98
CA VAL A 365 -4.18 -4.36 8.82
C VAL A 365 -4.53 -2.98 8.25
N GLY A 366 -3.56 -2.28 7.65
CA GLY A 366 -3.80 -0.98 7.03
C GLY A 366 -4.66 -1.07 5.78
N LEU A 367 -4.35 -2.03 4.91
CA LEU A 367 -5.13 -2.34 3.71
C LEU A 367 -6.57 -2.75 4.07
N ASP A 368 -6.74 -3.71 4.99
CA ASP A 368 -8.05 -4.20 5.39
C ASP A 368 -8.91 -3.10 6.03
N LEU A 369 -8.29 -2.19 6.79
CA LEU A 369 -8.96 -1.00 7.33
C LEU A 369 -9.39 -0.02 6.23
N ALA A 370 -8.54 0.23 5.23
CA ALA A 370 -8.89 1.09 4.09
C ALA A 370 -10.06 0.53 3.27
N LEU A 371 -10.02 -0.78 2.96
CA LEU A 371 -11.10 -1.48 2.25
C LEU A 371 -12.41 -1.40 3.04
N SER A 372 -12.37 -1.71 4.34
CA SER A 372 -13.54 -1.66 5.23
C SER A 372 -14.12 -0.25 5.34
N TYR A 373 -13.26 0.77 5.36
CA TYR A 373 -13.69 2.16 5.40
C TYR A 373 -14.47 2.54 4.13
N ILE A 374 -13.92 2.26 2.94
CA ILE A 374 -14.63 2.50 1.67
C ILE A 374 -15.96 1.75 1.63
N ALA A 375 -15.97 0.47 2.02
CA ALA A 375 -17.19 -0.34 2.08
C ALA A 375 -18.25 0.27 3.00
N SER A 376 -17.85 0.89 4.11
CA SER A 376 -18.77 1.57 5.03
C SER A 376 -19.39 2.83 4.43
N LEU A 377 -18.65 3.56 3.58
CA LEU A 377 -19.14 4.75 2.92
C LEU A 377 -20.15 4.41 1.83
N ASP A 378 -19.92 3.33 1.09
CA ASP A 378 -20.82 2.85 0.02
C ASP A 378 -22.19 2.44 0.59
N ARG A 379 -22.20 1.69 1.70
CA ARG A 379 -23.45 1.33 2.41
C ARG A 379 -24.26 2.54 2.87
N ASN A 380 -23.60 3.61 3.26
CA ASN A 380 -24.26 4.84 3.71
C ASN A 380 -24.74 5.74 2.55
N GLN A 381 -24.35 5.46 1.30
CA GLN A 381 -24.86 6.15 0.11
C GLN A 381 -26.01 5.40 -0.58
N GLY A 382 -26.16 4.10 -0.30
CA GLY A 382 -27.24 3.25 -0.81
C GLY A 382 -28.47 3.13 0.11
N ALA A 383 -28.42 3.71 1.31
CA ALA A 383 -29.53 3.89 2.24
C ALA A 383 -30.03 5.33 2.19
#